data_AF-A0A816XEZ6-F1
#
_entry.id   AF-A0A816XEZ6-F1
#
_cell.length_a   1.000
_cell.length_b   1.000
_cell.length_c   1.000
_cell.angle_alpha   90.00
_cell.angle_beta   90.00
_cell.angle_gamma   90.00
#
_symmetry.space_group_name_H-M   'P 1'
#
loop_
_entity.id
_entity.type
_entity.pdbx_description
1 polymer ?
#
loop_
_entity_poly.entity_id
_entity_poly.type
_entity_poly.pdbx_seq_one_letter_code
_entity_poly.pdbx_strand_id
1 'polypeptide(L)'
;MESFFVEAVNAIWWIVVVGIIGMGYHAYGGAVVEQWRMRRYLRKQGVKGPPPSIFNGNVSEMKRIQSETKHYSGDNIISHDYSSSIFPYFEHWRKQYTVTMVIQETRRLYPPTPIVGREAFTDIRLGNLVVPKGVCIWILIPALHRHGEIWGEDANEFKPERFSEGISKACKYPQSYMPFGFGPRTCLGKNLAMMEAKVLVSLIVSKFSFTLSPTYQHSPNHKLLVEPQHGVVIRIVRQ
;
A
#
# COMPACT_ATOMS: atom_id res chain seq x y z
N MET A 1 6.19 6.70 -67.81
CA MET A 1 5.48 5.90 -66.77
C MET A 1 6.48 5.26 -65.81
N GLU A 2 7.58 4.68 -66.32
CA GLU A 2 8.62 4.06 -65.47
C GLU A 2 9.38 5.03 -64.55
N SER A 3 9.75 6.23 -65.01
CA SER A 3 10.46 7.22 -64.18
C SER A 3 9.66 7.66 -62.94
N PHE A 4 8.35 7.90 -63.11
CA PHE A 4 7.46 8.25 -62.01
C PHE A 4 7.30 7.11 -60.99
N PHE A 5 7.27 5.86 -61.47
CA PHE A 5 7.19 4.69 -60.60
C PHE A 5 8.48 4.53 -59.76
N VAL A 6 9.65 4.75 -60.35
CA VAL A 6 10.94 4.71 -59.64
C VAL A 6 11.04 5.81 -58.59
N GLU A 7 10.60 7.04 -58.90
CA GLU A 7 10.58 8.15 -57.94
C GLU A 7 9.62 7.88 -56.77
N ALA A 8 8.43 7.34 -57.06
CA ALA A 8 7.45 6.99 -56.03
C ALA A 8 7.98 5.87 -55.11
N VAL A 9 8.61 4.84 -55.67
CA VAL A 9 9.23 3.74 -54.89
C VAL A 9 10.37 4.27 -54.02
N ASN A 10 11.22 5.16 -54.54
CA ASN A 10 12.30 5.78 -53.77
C ASN A 10 11.76 6.67 -52.64
N ALA A 11 10.71 7.45 -52.88
CA ALA A 11 10.08 8.29 -51.86
C ALA A 11 9.47 7.45 -50.73
N ILE A 12 8.77 6.36 -51.07
CA ILE A 12 8.22 5.42 -50.08
C ILE A 12 9.35 4.78 -49.26
N TRP A 13 10.45 4.38 -49.92
CA TRP A 13 11.61 3.82 -49.24
C TRP A 13 12.21 4.79 -48.21
N TRP A 14 12.37 6.07 -48.57
CA TRP A 14 12.88 7.09 -47.65
C TRP A 14 11.94 7.36 -46.47
N ILE A 15 10.62 7.36 -46.69
CA ILE A 15 9.63 7.50 -45.60
C ILE A 15 9.74 6.34 -44.62
N VAL A 16 9.87 5.10 -45.12
CA VAL A 16 10.07 3.92 -44.27
C VAL A 16 11.38 3.99 -43.49
N VAL A 17 12.47 4.38 -44.13
CA VAL A 17 13.79 4.54 -43.48
C VAL A 17 13.74 5.57 -42.37
N VAL A 18 13.17 6.76 -42.62
CA VAL A 18 13.03 7.81 -41.61
C VAL A 18 12.12 7.35 -40.46
N GLY A 19 11.04 6.63 -40.78
CA GLY A 19 10.15 6.03 -39.78
C GLY A 19 10.87 5.03 -38.86
N ILE A 20 11.69 4.13 -39.43
CA ILE A 20 12.48 3.16 -38.67
C ILE A 20 13.52 3.86 -37.80
N ILE A 21 14.21 4.86 -38.33
CA ILE A 21 15.21 5.64 -37.57
C ILE A 21 14.55 6.38 -36.41
N GLY A 22 13.40 7.03 -36.65
CA GLY A 22 12.63 7.74 -35.62
C GLY A 22 12.12 6.80 -34.52
N MET A 23 11.60 5.64 -34.91
CA MET A 23 11.16 4.61 -33.96
C MET A 23 12.34 4.06 -33.15
N GLY A 24 13.49 3.86 -33.79
CA GLY A 24 14.75 3.47 -33.13
C GLY A 24 15.22 4.52 -32.12
N TYR A 25 15.16 5.81 -32.46
CA TYR A 25 15.53 6.90 -31.56
C TYR A 25 14.59 7.00 -30.36
N HIS A 26 13.27 6.87 -30.56
CA HIS A 26 12.29 6.87 -29.47
C HIS A 26 12.47 5.66 -28.54
N ALA A 27 12.67 4.47 -29.13
CA ALA A 27 12.97 3.26 -28.37
C ALA A 27 14.27 3.40 -27.58
N TYR A 28 15.33 3.96 -28.18
CA TYR A 28 16.60 4.23 -27.51
C TYR A 28 16.46 5.25 -26.37
N GLY A 29 15.65 6.31 -26.58
CA GLY A 29 15.35 7.31 -25.55
C GLY A 29 14.73 6.69 -24.30
N GLY A 30 13.65 5.92 -24.47
CA GLY A 30 12.96 5.27 -23.35
C GLY A 30 13.77 4.12 -22.73
N ALA A 31 14.39 3.27 -23.54
CA ALA A 31 15.09 2.08 -23.04
C ALA A 31 16.47 2.41 -22.45
N VAL A 32 17.17 3.43 -22.96
CA VAL A 32 18.55 3.73 -22.58
C VAL A 32 18.63 5.07 -21.85
N VAL A 33 18.21 6.17 -22.47
CA VAL A 33 18.47 7.52 -21.93
C VAL A 33 17.74 7.75 -20.59
N GLU A 34 16.47 7.37 -20.48
CA GLU A 34 15.72 7.50 -19.22
C GLU A 34 16.31 6.65 -18.09
N GLN A 35 16.73 5.43 -18.40
CA GLN A 35 17.38 4.55 -17.42
C GLN A 35 18.71 5.13 -16.92
N TRP A 36 19.51 5.71 -17.80
CA TRP A 36 20.77 6.38 -17.43
C TRP A 36 20.53 7.64 -16.60
N ARG A 37 19.49 8.42 -16.90
CA ARG A 37 19.12 9.62 -16.12
C ARG A 37 18.75 9.25 -14.69
N MET A 38 17.92 8.22 -14.50
CA MET A 38 17.55 7.72 -13.18
C MET A 38 18.76 7.19 -12.41
N ARG A 39 19.65 6.44 -13.07
CA ARG A 39 20.88 5.91 -12.46
C ARG A 39 21.82 7.01 -11.98
N ARG A 40 21.93 8.11 -12.74
CA ARG A 40 22.73 9.28 -12.34
C ARG A 40 22.15 9.95 -11.09
N TYR A 41 20.83 10.04 -10.99
CA TYR A 41 20.14 10.55 -9.80
C TYR A 41 20.40 9.67 -8.57
N LEU A 42 20.20 8.35 -8.69
CA LEU A 42 20.43 7.39 -7.60
C LEU A 42 21.89 7.36 -7.12
N ARG A 43 22.87 7.47 -8.04
CA ARG A 43 24.30 7.55 -7.69
C ARG A 43 24.65 8.78 -6.87
N LYS A 44 24.01 9.93 -7.13
CA LYS A 44 24.21 11.15 -6.32
C LYS A 44 23.72 10.96 -4.87
N GLN A 45 22.78 10.05 -4.64
CA GLN A 45 22.26 9.70 -3.32
C GLN A 45 23.08 8.57 -2.64
N GLY A 46 24.23 8.19 -3.20
CA GLY A 46 25.07 7.12 -2.66
C GLY A 46 24.62 5.69 -3.00
N VAL A 47 23.52 5.53 -3.75
CA VAL A 47 23.03 4.22 -4.16
C VAL A 47 23.85 3.70 -5.35
N LYS A 48 24.62 2.64 -5.13
CA LYS A 48 25.47 1.99 -6.13
C LYS A 48 24.93 0.61 -6.50
N GLY A 49 25.15 0.19 -7.75
CA GLY A 49 24.75 -1.13 -8.24
C GLY A 49 25.50 -1.53 -9.52
N PRO A 50 25.44 -2.81 -9.91
CA PRO A 50 26.15 -3.35 -11.07
C PRO A 50 25.71 -2.65 -12.37
N PRO A 51 26.58 -2.56 -13.39
CA PRO A 51 26.23 -1.96 -14.69
C PRO A 51 25.20 -2.83 -15.43
N PRO A 52 24.18 -2.24 -16.08
CA PRO A 52 23.22 -3.00 -16.88
C PRO A 52 23.83 -3.51 -18.18
N SER A 53 23.42 -4.71 -18.63
CA SER A 53 23.75 -5.22 -19.98
C SER A 53 22.78 -4.68 -21.06
N ILE A 54 23.23 -4.60 -22.32
CA ILE A 54 22.57 -3.83 -23.39
C ILE A 54 21.20 -4.41 -23.81
N PHE A 55 21.04 -5.74 -23.85
CA PHE A 55 19.82 -6.35 -24.40
C PHE A 55 18.80 -6.78 -23.34
N ASN A 56 19.26 -7.34 -22.22
CA ASN A 56 18.40 -7.88 -21.16
C ASN A 56 18.62 -7.18 -19.80
N GLY A 57 19.40 -6.10 -19.75
CA GLY A 57 19.76 -5.47 -18.48
C GLY A 57 20.38 -6.47 -17.52
N ASN A 58 19.91 -6.46 -16.28
CA ASN A 58 20.29 -7.49 -15.30
C ASN A 58 19.17 -8.52 -15.12
N VAL A 59 18.23 -8.66 -16.07
CA VAL A 59 17.06 -9.55 -15.91
C VAL A 59 17.47 -11.02 -15.86
N SER A 60 18.48 -11.43 -16.63
CA SER A 60 19.05 -12.78 -16.54
C SER A 60 19.70 -13.03 -15.20
N GLU A 61 20.43 -12.05 -14.65
CA GLU A 61 21.05 -12.11 -13.33
C GLU A 61 20.00 -12.10 -12.21
N MET A 62 18.95 -11.26 -12.33
CA MET A 62 17.80 -11.25 -11.42
C MET A 62 17.07 -12.59 -11.43
N LYS A 63 16.84 -13.18 -12.61
CA LYS A 63 16.24 -14.52 -12.75
C LYS A 63 17.16 -15.61 -12.20
N ARG A 64 18.49 -15.49 -12.39
CA ARG A 64 19.50 -16.41 -11.86
C ARG A 64 19.53 -16.37 -10.33
N ILE A 65 19.64 -15.17 -9.75
CA ILE A 65 19.54 -14.93 -8.30
C ILE A 65 18.21 -15.47 -7.77
N GLN A 66 17.09 -15.21 -8.48
CA GLN A 66 15.77 -15.70 -8.10
C GLN A 66 15.65 -17.23 -8.19
N SER A 67 16.32 -17.90 -9.14
CA SER A 67 16.38 -19.36 -9.24
C SER A 67 17.33 -19.98 -8.22
N GLU A 68 18.46 -19.33 -7.91
CA GLU A 68 19.39 -19.73 -6.84
C GLU A 68 18.71 -19.57 -5.46
N THR A 69 17.82 -18.59 -5.31
CA THR A 69 17.02 -18.39 -4.09
C THR A 69 15.92 -19.44 -3.91
N LYS A 70 15.42 -20.08 -4.99
CA LYS A 70 14.44 -21.19 -4.87
C LYS A 70 15.03 -22.46 -4.27
N HIS A 71 16.35 -22.67 -4.36
CA HIS A 71 17.04 -23.78 -3.69
C HIS A 71 17.22 -23.56 -2.18
N TYR A 72 16.96 -22.35 -1.67
CA TYR A 72 16.87 -22.04 -0.24
C TYR A 72 15.44 -22.24 0.30
N SER A 73 14.80 -23.34 -0.11
CA SER A 73 13.58 -23.86 0.52
C SER A 73 13.92 -24.97 1.54
N GLY A 74 15.02 -24.79 2.26
CA GLY A 74 15.34 -25.47 3.51
C GLY A 74 15.70 -24.39 4.51
N ASP A 75 14.97 -24.35 5.64
CA ASP A 75 15.15 -23.49 6.82
C ASP A 75 16.23 -22.40 6.70
N ASN A 76 15.85 -21.26 6.13
CA ASN A 76 16.31 -19.89 6.42
C ASN A 76 15.91 -18.97 5.25
N ILE A 77 14.69 -18.48 5.39
CA ILE A 77 14.02 -17.49 4.55
C ILE A 77 14.93 -16.26 4.44
N ILE A 78 15.29 -15.80 3.22
CA ILE A 78 15.67 -14.38 3.05
C ILE A 78 14.40 -13.58 3.30
N SER A 79 14.23 -13.24 4.56
CA SER A 79 13.13 -12.43 5.00
C SER A 79 13.50 -10.99 4.67
N HIS A 80 12.61 -10.27 3.98
CA HIS A 80 12.66 -8.80 3.98
C HIS A 80 12.45 -8.22 5.40
N ASP A 81 12.32 -9.06 6.41
CA ASP A 81 12.30 -8.75 7.84
C ASP A 81 13.71 -8.51 8.41
N TYR A 82 14.37 -7.46 7.94
CA TYR A 82 15.54 -6.89 8.64
C TYR A 82 15.16 -6.33 10.03
N SER A 83 13.85 -6.20 10.31
CA SER A 83 13.35 -5.63 11.56
C SER A 83 13.74 -6.49 12.76
N SER A 84 13.86 -7.80 12.57
CA SER A 84 14.38 -8.72 13.58
C SER A 84 15.82 -8.50 13.98
N SER A 85 16.68 -8.13 13.04
CA SER A 85 18.10 -7.88 13.29
C SER A 85 18.36 -6.45 13.77
N ILE A 86 17.64 -5.46 13.23
CA ILE A 86 17.84 -4.03 13.55
C ILE A 86 17.05 -3.63 14.81
N PHE A 87 15.90 -4.26 15.06
CA PHE A 87 15.00 -3.95 16.18
C PHE A 87 14.56 -5.24 16.90
N PRO A 88 15.46 -5.97 17.59
CA PRO A 88 15.13 -7.21 18.28
C PRO A 88 14.03 -7.05 19.34
N TYR A 89 13.93 -5.87 19.96
CA TYR A 89 12.80 -5.50 20.83
C TYR A 89 11.49 -5.39 20.04
N PHE A 90 11.48 -4.77 18.85
CA PHE A 90 10.26 -4.71 18.04
C PHE A 90 9.73 -6.11 17.70
N GLU A 91 10.61 -7.06 17.40
CA GLU A 91 10.21 -8.45 17.16
C GLU A 91 9.67 -9.18 18.39
N HIS A 92 10.27 -8.94 19.56
CA HIS A 92 9.77 -9.49 20.81
C HIS A 92 8.33 -9.02 21.10
N TRP A 93 8.06 -7.72 20.92
CA TRP A 93 6.74 -7.13 21.13
C TRP A 93 5.76 -7.46 19.99
N ARG A 94 6.26 -7.63 18.75
CA ARG A 94 5.50 -8.18 17.62
C ARG A 94 4.99 -9.59 17.91
N LYS A 95 5.86 -10.44 18.48
CA LYS A 95 5.55 -11.82 18.89
C LYS A 95 4.59 -11.90 20.09
N GLN A 96 4.40 -10.81 20.85
CA GLN A 96 3.42 -10.76 21.94
C GLN A 96 1.99 -10.41 21.48
N TYR A 97 1.73 -10.30 20.17
CA TYR A 97 0.41 -10.19 19.51
C TYR A 97 -0.49 -8.98 19.90
N THR A 98 -0.27 -8.31 21.03
CA THR A 98 -1.20 -7.29 21.57
C THR A 98 -1.17 -5.96 20.81
N VAL A 99 0.01 -5.40 20.54
CA VAL A 99 0.12 -4.06 19.91
C VAL A 99 -0.46 -4.06 18.50
N THR A 100 -0.25 -5.13 17.74
CA THR A 100 -0.84 -5.25 16.39
C THR A 100 -2.35 -5.27 16.49
N MET A 101 -2.92 -6.12 17.36
CA MET A 101 -4.36 -6.22 17.59
C MET A 101 -4.98 -4.87 18.01
N VAL A 102 -4.34 -4.17 18.95
CA VAL A 102 -4.73 -2.83 19.41
C VAL A 102 -4.78 -1.83 18.26
N ILE A 103 -3.76 -1.80 17.40
CA ILE A 103 -3.74 -0.92 16.22
C ILE A 103 -4.83 -1.30 15.22
N GLN A 104 -5.07 -2.60 14.99
CA GLN A 104 -6.13 -3.03 14.07
C GLN A 104 -7.51 -2.60 14.58
N GLU A 105 -7.79 -2.83 15.87
CA GLU A 105 -9.06 -2.49 16.51
C GLU A 105 -9.29 -0.98 16.61
N THR A 106 -8.23 -0.21 16.90
CA THR A 106 -8.29 1.26 16.90
C THR A 106 -8.72 1.78 15.53
N ARG A 107 -8.16 1.24 14.44
CA ARG A 107 -8.51 1.65 13.07
C ARG A 107 -9.84 1.07 12.60
N ARG A 108 -10.36 0.04 13.25
CA ARG A 108 -11.72 -0.44 13.03
C ARG A 108 -12.72 0.61 13.52
N LEU A 109 -12.60 1.01 14.78
CA LEU A 109 -13.47 2.01 15.39
C LEU A 109 -13.24 3.40 14.79
N TYR A 110 -11.99 3.81 14.59
CA TYR A 110 -11.64 5.14 14.12
C TYR A 110 -10.78 5.04 12.84
N PRO A 111 -11.38 4.66 11.70
CA PRO A 111 -10.65 4.60 10.44
C PRO A 111 -10.22 6.01 10.03
N PRO A 112 -8.92 6.26 9.71
CA PRO A 112 -8.45 7.60 9.38
C PRO A 112 -9.21 8.24 8.21
N THR A 113 -9.54 7.45 7.18
CA THR A 113 -10.39 7.88 6.07
C THR A 113 -11.80 7.33 6.29
N PRO A 114 -12.80 8.18 6.58
CA PRO A 114 -14.14 7.70 6.92
C PRO A 114 -14.97 7.29 5.68
N ILE A 115 -14.65 7.84 4.51
CA ILE A 115 -15.45 7.66 3.29
C ILE A 115 -14.54 7.32 2.12
N VAL A 116 -14.94 6.32 1.33
CA VAL A 116 -14.32 6.00 0.04
C VAL A 116 -15.37 6.10 -1.06
N GLY A 117 -15.12 6.95 -2.06
CA GLY A 117 -15.98 7.13 -3.24
C GLY A 117 -15.50 6.34 -4.45
N ARG A 118 -16.43 5.87 -5.27
CA ARG A 118 -16.21 5.31 -6.62
C ARG A 118 -17.27 5.84 -7.57
N GLU A 119 -16.91 6.08 -8.82
CA GLU A 119 -17.87 6.40 -9.87
C GLU A 119 -18.05 5.18 -10.77
N ALA A 120 -19.29 4.86 -11.13
CA ALA A 120 -19.59 3.84 -12.12
C ALA A 120 -19.29 4.38 -13.52
N PHE A 121 -18.23 3.92 -14.19
CA PHE A 121 -17.90 4.36 -15.56
C PHE A 121 -18.74 3.68 -16.65
N THR A 122 -19.43 2.62 -16.28
CA THR A 122 -20.42 1.91 -17.08
C THR A 122 -21.57 1.51 -16.15
N ASP A 123 -22.69 1.09 -16.70
CA ASP A 123 -23.72 0.44 -15.88
C ASP A 123 -23.12 -0.80 -15.21
N ILE A 124 -23.29 -0.91 -13.89
CA ILE A 124 -22.80 -2.04 -13.10
C ILE A 124 -23.94 -2.65 -12.28
N ARG A 125 -23.89 -3.96 -12.08
CA ARG A 125 -24.85 -4.68 -11.24
C ARG A 125 -24.20 -5.08 -9.91
N LEU A 126 -24.75 -4.63 -8.80
CA LEU A 126 -24.34 -4.97 -7.44
C LEU A 126 -25.44 -5.81 -6.77
N GLY A 127 -25.32 -7.14 -6.89
CA GLY A 127 -26.38 -8.06 -6.48
C GLY A 127 -27.67 -7.82 -7.29
N ASN A 128 -28.71 -7.37 -6.61
CA ASN A 128 -29.99 -7.04 -7.24
C ASN A 128 -30.12 -5.57 -7.65
N LEU A 129 -29.14 -4.73 -7.31
CA LEU A 129 -29.13 -3.30 -7.63
C LEU A 129 -28.42 -3.07 -8.98
N VAL A 130 -29.02 -2.26 -9.86
CA VAL A 130 -28.35 -1.72 -11.04
C VAL A 130 -27.91 -0.29 -10.70
N VAL A 131 -26.62 -0.02 -10.87
CA VAL A 131 -26.02 1.30 -10.69
C VAL A 131 -25.67 1.83 -12.09
N PRO A 132 -26.38 2.86 -12.58
CA PRO A 132 -26.11 3.46 -13.87
C PRO A 132 -24.72 4.11 -13.96
N LYS A 133 -24.21 4.25 -15.18
CA LYS A 133 -23.03 5.06 -15.49
C LYS A 133 -23.18 6.49 -14.94
N GLY A 134 -22.09 7.02 -14.37
CA GLY A 134 -21.98 8.36 -13.80
C GLY A 134 -22.40 8.43 -12.32
N VAL A 135 -22.95 7.36 -11.74
CA VAL A 135 -23.36 7.37 -10.34
C VAL A 135 -22.16 7.16 -9.41
N CYS A 136 -22.05 8.02 -8.40
CA CYS A 136 -21.07 7.90 -7.33
C CYS A 136 -21.57 6.98 -6.20
N ILE A 137 -20.81 5.93 -5.91
CA ILE A 137 -20.99 5.01 -4.80
C ILE A 137 -20.08 5.44 -3.66
N TRP A 138 -20.66 5.67 -2.49
CA TRP A 138 -19.97 6.08 -1.29
C TRP A 138 -19.99 4.96 -0.25
N ILE A 139 -18.81 4.50 0.15
CA ILE A 139 -18.64 3.51 1.21
C ILE A 139 -18.30 4.25 2.50
N LEU A 140 -19.24 4.23 3.45
CA LEU A 140 -19.03 4.80 4.78
C LEU A 140 -18.36 3.75 5.69
N ILE A 141 -17.03 3.84 5.79
CA ILE A 141 -16.20 2.85 6.51
C ILE A 141 -16.55 2.77 8.00
N PRO A 142 -16.77 3.86 8.77
CA PRO A 142 -17.13 3.77 10.19
C PRO A 142 -18.42 2.99 10.45
N ALA A 143 -19.40 3.09 9.55
CA ALA A 143 -20.66 2.36 9.65
C ALA A 143 -20.46 0.88 9.27
N LEU A 144 -19.74 0.60 8.18
CA LEU A 144 -19.37 -0.76 7.78
C LEU A 144 -18.59 -1.49 8.89
N HIS A 145 -17.68 -0.79 9.56
CA HIS A 145 -16.85 -1.31 10.63
C HIS A 145 -17.61 -1.54 11.96
N ARG A 146 -18.81 -0.98 12.11
CA ARG A 146 -19.67 -1.11 13.31
C ARG A 146 -20.95 -1.92 13.06
N HIS A 147 -21.12 -2.45 11.86
CA HIS A 147 -22.32 -3.17 11.49
C HIS A 147 -22.42 -4.50 12.28
N GLY A 148 -23.47 -4.64 13.10
CA GLY A 148 -23.62 -5.77 14.02
C GLY A 148 -23.64 -7.14 13.33
N GLU A 149 -24.27 -7.26 12.15
CA GLU A 149 -24.28 -8.53 11.41
C GLU A 149 -22.89 -8.98 10.88
N ILE A 150 -21.96 -8.04 10.76
CA ILE A 150 -20.61 -8.28 10.23
C ILE A 150 -19.63 -8.50 11.39
N TRP A 151 -19.75 -7.69 12.44
CA TRP A 151 -18.79 -7.59 13.53
C TRP A 151 -19.24 -8.21 14.85
N GLY A 152 -20.52 -8.59 14.98
CA GLY A 152 -21.12 -9.09 16.21
C GLY A 152 -21.84 -8.01 17.04
N GLU A 153 -22.51 -8.43 18.10
CA GLU A 153 -23.20 -7.51 19.02
C GLU A 153 -22.24 -6.54 19.73
N ASP A 154 -20.99 -6.97 19.94
CA ASP A 154 -19.90 -6.18 20.52
C ASP A 154 -19.20 -5.26 19.49
N ALA A 155 -19.84 -4.96 18.35
CA ALA A 155 -19.25 -4.15 17.29
C ALA A 155 -18.86 -2.72 17.72
N ASN A 156 -19.48 -2.18 18.78
CA ASN A 156 -19.13 -0.86 19.29
C ASN A 156 -18.08 -0.89 20.41
N GLU A 157 -17.70 -2.08 20.87
CA GLU A 157 -16.70 -2.24 21.92
C GLU A 157 -15.28 -2.23 21.36
N PHE A 158 -14.32 -1.77 22.16
CA PHE A 158 -12.90 -1.89 21.83
C PHE A 158 -12.38 -3.24 22.32
N LYS A 159 -12.26 -4.20 21.41
CA LYS A 159 -11.87 -5.59 21.71
C LYS A 159 -10.75 -6.09 20.79
N PRO A 160 -9.48 -5.77 21.11
CA PRO A 160 -8.33 -6.16 20.29
C PRO A 160 -8.25 -7.66 19.98
N GLU A 161 -8.66 -8.50 20.93
CA GLU A 161 -8.60 -9.98 20.87
C GLU A 161 -9.35 -10.56 19.68
N ARG A 162 -10.28 -9.79 19.08
CA ARG A 162 -10.95 -10.12 17.82
C ARG A 162 -9.98 -10.38 16.68
N PHE A 163 -8.78 -9.81 16.72
CA PHE A 163 -7.73 -9.99 15.71
C PHE A 163 -6.68 -11.04 16.09
N SER A 164 -6.90 -11.82 17.15
CA SER A 164 -5.95 -12.85 17.64
C SER A 164 -5.62 -13.90 16.59
N GLU A 165 -6.62 -14.31 15.81
CA GLU A 165 -6.46 -15.24 14.69
C GLU A 165 -6.27 -14.54 13.34
N GLY A 166 -5.96 -13.23 13.36
CA GLY A 166 -5.75 -12.40 12.18
C GLY A 166 -7.02 -11.80 11.58
N ILE A 167 -6.83 -10.95 10.57
CA ILE A 167 -7.92 -10.18 9.93
C ILE A 167 -8.97 -11.09 9.28
N SER A 168 -8.55 -12.23 8.72
CA SER A 168 -9.44 -13.17 8.02
C SER A 168 -10.51 -13.80 8.91
N LYS A 169 -10.29 -13.82 10.23
CA LYS A 169 -11.27 -14.34 11.20
C LYS A 169 -11.89 -13.26 12.10
N ALA A 170 -11.51 -12.00 11.90
CA ALA A 170 -11.95 -10.90 12.78
C ALA A 170 -13.43 -10.51 12.58
N CYS A 171 -14.02 -10.83 11.43
CA CYS A 171 -15.42 -10.53 11.12
C CYS A 171 -15.97 -11.50 10.07
N LYS A 172 -17.30 -11.51 9.88
CA LYS A 172 -17.99 -12.41 8.96
C LYS A 172 -17.46 -12.34 7.52
N TYR A 173 -17.10 -11.13 7.08
CA TYR A 173 -16.61 -10.85 5.74
C TYR A 173 -15.29 -10.08 5.83
N PRO A 174 -14.13 -10.72 5.63
CA PRO A 174 -12.83 -10.07 5.82
C PRO A 174 -12.63 -8.79 5.00
N GLN A 175 -13.25 -8.70 3.82
CA GLN A 175 -13.24 -7.51 2.97
C GLN A 175 -13.96 -6.30 3.59
N SER A 176 -14.80 -6.51 4.60
CA SER A 176 -15.46 -5.43 5.35
C SER A 176 -14.51 -4.73 6.31
N TYR A 177 -13.34 -5.30 6.60
CA TYR A 177 -12.26 -4.60 7.28
C TYR A 177 -11.37 -3.89 6.26
N MET A 178 -11.62 -2.60 6.02
CA MET A 178 -10.95 -1.83 4.97
C MET A 178 -10.38 -0.47 5.40
N PRO A 179 -9.66 -0.38 6.54
CA PRO A 179 -9.05 0.89 6.98
C PRO A 179 -7.92 1.40 6.05
N PHE A 180 -7.46 0.57 5.12
CA PHE A 180 -6.49 0.93 4.07
C PHE A 180 -7.10 0.79 2.67
N GLY A 181 -8.43 0.72 2.57
CA GLY A 181 -9.13 0.28 1.37
C GLY A 181 -8.95 -1.21 1.11
N PHE A 182 -9.45 -1.65 -0.05
CA PHE A 182 -9.42 -3.03 -0.51
C PHE A 182 -9.26 -3.08 -2.04
N GLY A 183 -8.66 -4.15 -2.56
CA GLY A 183 -8.47 -4.38 -3.99
C GLY A 183 -7.32 -3.59 -4.63
N PRO A 184 -7.35 -3.32 -5.94
CA PRO A 184 -6.23 -2.72 -6.69
C PRO A 184 -5.82 -1.30 -6.25
N ARG A 185 -6.69 -0.61 -5.50
CA ARG A 185 -6.46 0.74 -4.96
C ARG A 185 -6.24 0.71 -3.44
N THR A 186 -5.78 -0.42 -2.90
CA THR A 186 -5.34 -0.52 -1.50
C THR A 186 -4.18 0.45 -1.25
N CYS A 187 -4.14 1.05 -0.06
CA CYS A 187 -3.08 1.97 0.34
C CYS A 187 -1.70 1.33 0.19
N LEU A 188 -0.86 1.90 -0.69
CA LEU A 188 0.52 1.47 -0.90
C LEU A 188 1.36 1.59 0.38
N GLY A 189 1.04 2.57 1.23
CA GLY A 189 1.72 2.83 2.50
C GLY A 189 1.28 1.93 3.67
N LYS A 190 0.40 0.94 3.46
CA LYS A 190 -0.13 0.08 4.53
C LYS A 190 0.97 -0.54 5.41
N ASN A 191 2.01 -1.10 4.81
CA ASN A 191 3.06 -1.79 5.57
C ASN A 191 3.94 -0.81 6.35
N LEU A 192 4.28 0.34 5.74
CA LEU A 192 5.03 1.40 6.40
C LEU A 192 4.26 1.95 7.60
N ALA A 193 2.99 2.33 7.40
CA ALA A 193 2.13 2.86 8.46
C ALA A 193 1.95 1.88 9.62
N MET A 194 1.80 0.57 9.33
CA MET A 194 1.71 -0.45 10.38
C MET A 194 3.03 -0.63 11.14
N MET A 195 4.18 -0.52 10.46
CA MET A 195 5.49 -0.59 11.11
C MET A 195 5.73 0.63 12.00
N GLU A 196 5.52 1.84 11.47
CA GLU A 196 5.66 3.10 12.21
C GLU A 196 4.75 3.13 13.44
N ALA A 197 3.47 2.79 13.27
CA ALA A 197 2.51 2.79 14.39
C ALA A 197 2.92 1.80 15.49
N LYS A 198 3.39 0.60 15.13
CA LYS A 198 3.84 -0.38 16.10
C LYS A 198 5.08 0.10 16.86
N VAL A 199 6.06 0.67 16.16
CA VAL A 199 7.28 1.20 16.79
C VAL A 199 6.92 2.35 17.73
N LEU A 200 6.15 3.33 17.23
CA LEU A 200 5.77 4.52 17.99
C LEU A 200 4.96 4.16 19.24
N VAL A 201 3.90 3.35 19.10
CA VAL A 201 3.07 2.94 20.23
C VAL A 201 3.91 2.18 21.26
N SER A 202 4.74 1.23 20.84
CA SER A 202 5.58 0.44 21.76
C SER A 202 6.58 1.31 22.53
N LEU A 203 7.21 2.28 21.86
CA LEU A 203 8.15 3.21 22.50
C LEU A 203 7.46 4.16 23.48
N ILE A 204 6.25 4.60 23.17
CA ILE A 204 5.46 5.48 24.02
C ILE A 204 4.98 4.72 25.27
N VAL A 205 4.36 3.56 25.12
CA VAL A 205 3.78 2.81 26.25
C VAL A 205 4.82 2.15 27.14
N SER A 206 6.05 1.93 26.66
CA SER A 206 7.16 1.40 27.48
C SER A 206 7.82 2.44 28.38
N LYS A 207 7.51 3.74 28.20
CA LYS A 207 8.14 4.84 28.94
C LYS A 207 7.16 5.70 29.71
N PHE A 208 5.88 5.62 29.37
CA PHE A 208 4.86 6.50 29.88
C PHE A 208 3.59 5.74 30.24
N SER A 209 2.97 6.16 31.33
CA SER A 209 1.61 5.80 31.74
C SER A 209 0.64 6.91 31.37
N PHE A 210 -0.55 6.53 30.95
CA PHE A 210 -1.58 7.44 30.44
C PHE A 210 -2.85 7.33 31.29
N THR A 211 -3.43 8.48 31.63
CA THR A 211 -4.79 8.55 32.18
C THR A 211 -5.59 9.65 31.47
N LEU A 212 -6.89 9.46 31.36
CA LEU A 212 -7.76 10.49 30.78
C LEU A 212 -7.81 11.70 31.71
N SER A 213 -7.77 12.90 31.13
CA SER A 213 -8.10 14.11 31.89
C SER A 213 -9.59 14.11 32.23
N PRO A 214 -10.01 14.63 33.41
CA PRO A 214 -11.43 14.87 33.69
C PRO A 214 -12.11 15.80 32.67
N THR A 215 -11.32 16.61 31.97
CA THR A 215 -11.78 17.51 30.90
C THR A 215 -11.81 16.87 29.52
N TYR A 216 -11.42 15.59 29.39
CA TYR A 216 -11.43 14.90 28.11
C TYR A 216 -12.86 14.68 27.63
N GLN A 217 -13.15 15.12 26.40
CA GLN A 217 -14.42 14.88 25.72
C GLN A 217 -14.18 14.03 24.48
N HIS A 218 -14.69 12.80 24.49
CA HIS A 218 -14.60 11.92 23.33
C HIS A 218 -15.61 12.33 22.25
N SER A 219 -15.13 12.95 21.17
CA SER A 219 -15.95 13.35 20.03
C SER A 219 -15.16 13.24 18.72
N PRO A 220 -15.21 12.10 18.01
CA PRO A 220 -14.59 11.96 16.69
C PRO A 220 -15.31 12.82 15.65
N ASN A 221 -14.56 13.63 14.90
CA ASN A 221 -15.06 14.44 13.80
C ASN A 221 -14.65 13.83 12.47
N HIS A 222 -15.62 13.49 11.63
CA HIS A 222 -15.41 12.85 10.33
C HIS A 222 -15.29 13.92 9.22
N LYS A 223 -14.10 14.52 9.09
CA LYS A 223 -13.75 15.39 7.96
C LYS A 223 -13.12 14.56 6.83
N LEU A 224 -12.22 15.15 6.04
CA LEU A 224 -11.37 14.42 5.10
C LEU A 224 -10.60 13.29 5.80
N LEU A 225 -10.11 13.59 7.01
CA LEU A 225 -9.57 12.62 7.95
C LEU A 225 -10.39 12.67 9.25
N VAL A 226 -10.40 11.56 9.98
CA VAL A 226 -10.96 11.52 11.33
C VAL A 226 -10.01 12.21 12.30
N GLU A 227 -10.53 13.20 13.01
CA GLU A 227 -9.80 13.96 14.01
C GLU A 227 -10.62 14.09 15.31
N PRO A 228 -9.98 14.30 16.47
CA PRO A 228 -10.69 14.58 17.70
C PRO A 228 -11.23 16.02 17.69
N GLN A 229 -12.56 16.20 17.73
CA GLN A 229 -13.20 17.52 17.66
C GLN A 229 -12.70 18.49 18.74
N HIS A 230 -12.45 17.96 19.94
CA HIS A 230 -12.04 18.74 21.12
C HIS A 230 -10.58 18.43 21.53
N GLY A 231 -9.79 17.82 20.64
CA GLY A 231 -8.44 17.37 20.96
C GLY A 231 -8.39 16.12 21.86
N VAL A 232 -7.18 15.68 22.20
CA VAL A 232 -6.94 14.56 23.12
C VAL A 232 -6.19 15.08 24.34
N VAL A 233 -6.95 15.36 25.40
CA VAL A 233 -6.40 15.83 26.68
C VAL A 233 -6.17 14.64 27.60
N ILE A 234 -4.91 14.27 27.75
CA ILE A 234 -4.47 13.12 28.55
C ILE A 234 -3.40 13.56 29.53
N ARG A 235 -3.38 12.92 30.71
CA ARG A 235 -2.29 13.05 31.67
C ARG A 235 -1.26 11.96 31.35
N ILE A 236 -0.01 12.39 31.26
CA ILE A 236 1.13 11.53 30.92
C ILE A 236 2.09 11.55 32.11
N VAL A 237 2.45 10.38 32.61
CA VAL A 237 3.43 10.20 33.69
C VAL A 237 4.54 9.31 33.17
N ARG A 238 5.80 9.72 33.34
CA ARG A 238 6.93 8.86 32.99
C ARG A 238 7.03 7.71 34.00
N GLN A 239 7.20 6.49 33.49
CA GLN A 239 7.46 5.30 34.30
C GLN A 239 8.91 5.27 34.78
#